data_AF-A0A935HR30-F1
#
_entry.id   AF-A0A935HR30-F1
#
_cell.length_a   1.000
_cell.length_b   1.000
_cell.length_c   1.000
_cell.angle_alpha   90.00
_cell.angle_beta   90.00
_cell.angle_gamma   90.00
#
_symmetry.space_group_name_H-M   'P 1'
#
loop_
_entity.id
_entity.type
_entity.pdbx_description
1 polymer ?
#
loop_
_entity_poly.entity_id
_entity_poly.type
_entity_poly.pdbx_seq_one_letter_code
_entity_poly.pdbx_strand_id
1 'polypeptide(L)'
;MKNNLNKLASKKVFYSRLINSLFFGLILIIISLTVGVLGYHELRNMSWMDSFLNASMILGGMGPIDMFEGATESAKLFGGLYAIFSGVLFISGTAIVISPLIHRLLHRFHLEDMKE
;
A
#
# COMPACT_ATOMS: atom_id res chain seq x y z
N MET A 1 8.00 8.93 -39.82
CA MET A 1 7.67 8.95 -38.37
C MET A 1 7.73 7.51 -37.85
N LYS A 2 8.54 7.24 -36.83
CA LYS A 2 8.87 5.88 -36.36
C LYS A 2 7.64 5.19 -35.75
N ASN A 3 7.22 4.07 -36.34
CA ASN A 3 6.16 3.16 -35.87
C ASN A 3 6.54 2.45 -34.55
N ASN A 4 6.53 3.18 -33.44
CA ASN A 4 6.80 2.63 -32.10
C ASN A 4 5.53 2.31 -31.28
N LEU A 5 4.35 2.35 -31.89
CA LEU A 5 3.08 2.11 -31.18
C LEU A 5 2.79 0.62 -30.90
N ASN A 6 3.55 -0.32 -31.46
CA ASN A 6 3.14 -1.74 -31.54
C ASN A 6 4.10 -2.77 -30.92
N LYS A 7 4.82 -2.44 -29.84
CA LYS A 7 5.61 -3.45 -29.13
C LYS A 7 5.43 -3.38 -27.62
N LEU A 8 4.84 -4.45 -27.08
CA LEU A 8 4.80 -4.71 -25.64
C LEU A 8 6.19 -4.47 -25.05
N ALA A 9 6.26 -3.81 -23.90
CA ALA A 9 7.51 -3.57 -23.19
C ALA A 9 8.30 -4.89 -23.07
N SER A 10 9.60 -4.85 -23.36
CA SER A 10 10.48 -6.01 -23.21
C SER A 10 10.32 -6.60 -21.80
N LYS A 11 10.39 -7.93 -21.70
CA LYS A 11 10.27 -8.65 -20.42
C LYS A 11 11.16 -8.02 -19.34
N LYS A 12 12.38 -7.60 -19.69
CA LYS A 12 13.33 -6.93 -18.79
C LYS A 12 12.82 -5.60 -18.21
N VAL A 13 12.20 -4.76 -19.04
CA VAL A 13 11.63 -3.46 -18.62
C VAL A 13 10.40 -3.68 -17.74
N PHE A 14 9.57 -4.67 -18.08
CA PHE A 14 8.41 -5.02 -17.27
C PHE A 14 8.79 -5.51 -15.87
N TYR A 15 9.76 -6.44 -15.76
CA TYR A 15 10.23 -6.91 -14.45
C TYR A 15 10.87 -5.79 -13.63
N SER A 16 11.64 -4.90 -14.27
CA SER A 16 12.19 -3.73 -13.58
C SER A 16 11.10 -2.81 -13.02
N ARG A 17 10.03 -2.55 -13.77
CA ARG A 17 8.87 -1.77 -13.27
C ARG A 17 8.20 -2.47 -12.08
N LEU A 18 8.00 -3.79 -12.16
CA LEU A 18 7.39 -4.56 -11.09
C LEU A 18 8.22 -4.52 -9.80
N ILE A 19 9.54 -4.75 -9.92
CA ILE A 19 10.47 -4.71 -8.76
C ILE A 19 10.49 -3.31 -8.15
N ASN A 20 10.56 -2.26 -8.97
CA ASN A 20 10.54 -0.89 -8.46
C ASN A 20 9.22 -0.57 -7.76
N SER A 21 8.07 -0.93 -8.35
CA SER A 21 6.76 -0.75 -7.71
C SER A 21 6.66 -1.48 -6.37
N LEU A 22 7.14 -2.72 -6.29
CA LEU A 22 7.18 -3.49 -5.04
C LEU A 22 8.10 -2.84 -4.00
N PHE A 23 9.28 -2.37 -4.41
CA PHE A 23 10.24 -1.70 -3.54
C PHE A 23 9.66 -0.42 -2.94
N PHE A 24 9.04 0.44 -3.77
CA PHE A 24 8.37 1.65 -3.28
C PHE A 24 7.18 1.30 -2.36
N GLY A 25 6.41 0.27 -2.68
CA GLY A 25 5.33 -0.22 -1.82
C GLY A 25 5.83 -0.68 -0.45
N LEU A 26 6.92 -1.44 -0.41
CA LEU A 26 7.54 -1.89 0.84
C LEU A 26 8.03 -0.73 1.71
N ILE A 27 8.67 0.27 1.10
CA ILE A 27 9.11 1.48 1.83
C ILE A 27 7.90 2.20 2.45
N LEU A 28 6.82 2.39 1.69
CA LEU A 28 5.61 3.03 2.20
C LEU A 28 5.00 2.25 3.37
N ILE A 29 4.96 0.91 3.28
CA ILE A 29 4.48 0.05 4.36
C ILE A 29 5.35 0.20 5.61
N ILE A 30 6.68 0.14 5.47
CA ILE A 30 7.61 0.26 6.61
C ILE A 30 7.46 1.61 7.30
N ILE A 31 7.39 2.71 6.54
CA ILE A 31 7.19 4.05 7.09
C ILE A 31 5.85 4.14 7.82
N SER A 32 4.77 3.68 7.18
CA SER A 32 3.43 3.70 7.77
C SER A 32 3.36 2.89 9.06
N LEU A 33 3.92 1.66 9.06
CA LEU A 33 3.98 0.82 10.24
C LEU A 33 4.76 1.47 11.36
N THR A 34 5.90 2.08 11.05
CA THR A 34 6.73 2.76 12.07
C THR A 34 5.95 3.89 12.74
N VAL A 35 5.24 4.71 11.95
CA VAL A 35 4.37 5.78 12.48
C VAL A 35 3.26 5.20 13.36
N GLY A 36 2.59 4.14 12.92
CA GLY A 36 1.55 3.45 13.68
C GLY A 36 2.07 2.89 15.01
N VAL A 37 3.15 2.12 14.96
CA VAL A 37 3.80 1.50 16.12
C VAL A 37 4.18 2.56 17.15
N LEU A 38 4.85 3.63 16.73
CA LEU A 38 5.27 4.69 17.64
C LEU A 38 4.08 5.41 18.26
N GLY A 39 3.05 5.75 17.47
CA GLY A 39 1.89 6.43 18.01
C GLY A 39 1.08 5.56 18.99
N TYR A 40 0.94 4.25 18.74
CA TYR A 40 0.32 3.34 19.69
C TYR A 40 1.18 3.12 20.94
N HIS A 41 2.51 3.02 20.78
CA HIS A 41 3.40 2.87 21.92
C HIS A 41 3.33 4.09 22.85
N GLU A 42 3.43 5.31 22.31
CA GLU A 42 3.48 6.54 23.10
C GLU A 42 2.09 6.98 23.62
N LEU A 43 1.05 6.96 22.78
CA LEU A 43 -0.27 7.50 23.15
C LEU A 43 -1.15 6.50 23.91
N ARG A 44 -0.86 5.19 23.77
CA ARG A 44 -1.63 4.12 24.43
C ARG A 44 -0.80 3.31 25.43
N ASN A 45 0.51 3.57 25.58
CA ASN A 45 1.40 2.80 26.44
C ASN A 45 1.34 1.29 26.17
N MET A 46 1.07 0.91 24.91
CA MET A 46 1.01 -0.48 24.48
C MET A 46 2.42 -1.07 24.41
N SER A 47 2.57 -2.39 24.58
CA SER A 47 3.86 -3.03 24.30
C SER A 47 4.24 -2.81 22.82
N TRP A 48 5.53 -2.91 22.49
CA TRP A 48 5.99 -2.81 21.10
C TRP A 48 5.30 -3.82 20.18
N MET A 49 5.05 -5.03 20.69
CA MET A 49 4.42 -6.10 19.92
C MET A 49 2.94 -5.82 19.69
N ASP A 50 2.23 -5.33 20.71
CA ASP A 50 0.80 -4.98 20.59
C ASP A 50 0.62 -3.75 19.71
N SER A 51 1.53 -2.79 19.80
CA SER A 51 1.57 -1.60 18.93
C SER A 51 1.77 -1.99 17.48
N PHE A 52 2.71 -2.91 17.22
CA PHE A 52 2.95 -3.47 15.89
C PHE A 52 1.74 -4.25 15.37
N LEU A 53 1.13 -5.10 16.20
CA LEU A 53 -0.04 -5.89 15.82
C LEU A 53 -1.20 -4.96 15.42
N ASN A 54 -1.56 -4.00 16.27
CA ASN A 54 -2.66 -3.08 16.02
C ASN A 54 -2.38 -2.17 14.80
N ALA A 55 -1.15 -1.65 14.66
CA ALA A 55 -0.76 -0.86 13.50
C ALA A 55 -0.83 -1.67 12.19
N SER A 56 -0.41 -2.94 12.23
CA SER A 56 -0.41 -3.85 11.09
C SER A 56 -1.82 -4.27 10.69
N MET A 57 -2.71 -4.50 11.64
CA MET A 57 -4.11 -4.84 11.35
C MET A 57 -4.79 -3.70 10.59
N ILE A 58 -4.69 -2.47 11.09
CA ILE A 58 -5.28 -1.28 10.46
C ILE A 58 -4.68 -1.07 9.07
N LEU A 59 -3.35 -1.17 8.93
CA LEU A 59 -2.69 -1.04 7.64
C LEU A 59 -3.10 -2.15 6.66
N GLY A 60 -3.34 -3.36 7.16
CA GLY A 60 -3.85 -4.50 6.38
C GLY A 60 -5.35 -4.45 6.10
N GLY A 61 -6.06 -3.41 6.54
CA GLY A 61 -7.50 -3.23 6.31
C GLY A 61 -8.41 -3.93 7.33
N MET A 62 -7.84 -4.55 8.36
CA MET A 62 -8.60 -5.11 9.49
C MET A 62 -8.69 -4.08 10.63
N GLY A 63 -9.74 -4.13 11.43
CA GLY A 63 -9.82 -3.31 12.65
C GLY A 63 -8.76 -3.71 13.68
N PRO A 64 -8.40 -2.84 14.64
CA PRO A 64 -7.47 -3.18 15.72
C PRO A 64 -8.04 -4.29 16.62
N ILE A 65 -7.15 -5.10 17.21
CA ILE A 65 -7.51 -6.14 18.20
C ILE A 65 -7.86 -5.49 19.54
N ASP A 66 -7.07 -4.50 19.97
CA ASP A 66 -7.31 -3.81 21.23
C ASP A 66 -8.21 -2.61 21.00
N MET A 67 -9.47 -2.77 21.41
CA MET A 67 -10.44 -1.68 21.35
C MET A 67 -10.00 -0.52 22.24
N PHE A 68 -10.43 0.70 21.87
CA PHE A 68 -10.07 1.96 22.54
C PHE A 68 -10.66 2.14 23.96
N GLU A 69 -10.94 1.06 24.67
CA GLU A 69 -11.32 1.09 26.08
C GLU A 69 -10.20 1.73 26.91
N GLY A 70 -10.58 2.68 27.77
CA GLY A 70 -9.63 3.50 28.54
C GLY A 70 -8.72 4.41 27.70
N ALA A 71 -8.93 4.57 26.38
CA ALA A 71 -8.10 5.45 25.56
C ALA A 71 -8.33 6.93 25.91
N THR A 72 -7.24 7.68 26.03
CA THR A 72 -7.28 9.15 26.07
C THR A 72 -7.86 9.70 24.77
N GLU A 73 -8.39 10.92 24.80
CA GLU A 73 -8.93 11.57 23.59
C GLU A 73 -7.88 11.69 22.49
N SER A 74 -6.63 12.01 22.87
CA SER A 74 -5.49 12.08 21.94
C SER A 74 -5.21 10.76 21.24
N ALA A 75 -5.29 9.63 21.96
CA ALA A 75 -5.08 8.31 21.39
C ALA A 75 -6.22 7.90 20.42
N LYS A 76 -7.46 8.28 20.74
CA LYS A 76 -8.62 8.05 19.84
C LYS A 76 -8.48 8.87 18.55
N LEU A 77 -8.07 10.13 18.67
CA LEU A 77 -7.84 11.00 17.52
C LEU A 77 -6.71 10.46 16.63
N PHE A 78 -5.58 10.07 17.23
CA PHE A 78 -4.48 9.43 16.50
C PHE A 78 -4.95 8.16 15.79
N GLY A 79 -5.64 7.25 16.50
CA GLY A 79 -6.13 6.00 15.91
C GLY A 79 -7.07 6.23 14.73
N GLY A 80 -7.98 7.22 14.83
CA GLY A 80 -8.87 7.59 13.73
C GLY A 80 -8.13 8.16 12.52
N LEU A 81 -7.18 9.08 12.74
CA LEU A 81 -6.36 9.65 11.67
C LEU A 81 -5.48 8.59 11.01
N TYR A 82 -4.85 7.74 11.82
CA TYR A 82 -4.02 6.63 11.35
C TYR A 82 -4.83 5.63 10.53
N ALA A 83 -6.08 5.35 10.92
CA ALA A 83 -6.97 4.46 10.16
C ALA A 83 -7.35 5.03 8.78
N ILE A 84 -7.70 6.33 8.71
CA ILE A 84 -8.00 6.99 7.42
C ILE A 84 -6.76 6.98 6.52
N PHE A 85 -5.61 7.39 7.06
CA PHE A 85 -4.34 7.40 6.35
C PHE A 85 -3.97 6.01 5.82
N SER A 86 -4.04 5.00 6.69
CA SER A 86 -3.73 3.61 6.36
C SER A 86 -4.65 3.05 5.28
N GLY A 87 -5.96 3.35 5.34
CA GLY A 87 -6.90 2.93 4.30
C GLY A 87 -6.56 3.51 2.93
N VAL A 88 -6.25 4.80 2.85
CA VAL A 88 -5.82 5.44 1.60
C VAL A 88 -4.50 4.86 1.10
N LEU A 89 -3.55 4.63 2.01
CA LEU A 89 -2.24 4.07 1.68
C LEU A 89 -2.33 2.62 1.21
N PHE A 90 -3.21 1.81 1.79
CA PHE A 90 -3.47 0.43 1.37
C PHE A 90 -4.01 0.37 -0.06
N ILE A 91 -5.05 1.17 -0.36
CA ILE A 91 -5.65 1.24 -1.70
C ILE A 91 -4.63 1.76 -2.72
N SER A 92 -3.94 2.85 -2.40
CA SER A 92 -2.96 3.48 -3.29
C SER A 92 -1.74 2.59 -3.53
N GLY A 93 -1.22 1.95 -2.48
CA GLY A 93 -0.10 1.00 -2.57
C GLY A 93 -0.46 -0.22 -3.43
N THR A 94 -1.65 -0.78 -3.23
CA THR A 94 -2.17 -1.86 -4.06
C THR A 94 -2.26 -1.45 -5.53
N ALA A 95 -2.77 -0.25 -5.81
CA ALA A 95 -2.84 0.29 -7.18
C ALA A 95 -1.45 0.45 -7.82
N ILE A 96 -0.44 0.93 -7.08
CA ILE A 96 0.94 1.09 -7.57
C ILE A 96 1.57 -0.26 -7.96
N VAL A 97 1.35 -1.29 -7.13
CA VAL A 97 1.88 -2.65 -7.37
C VAL A 97 1.19 -3.30 -8.57
N ILE A 98 -0.13 -3.12 -8.70
CA ILE A 98 -0.94 -3.74 -9.77
C ILE A 98 -0.83 -2.97 -11.11
N SER A 99 -0.55 -1.67 -11.09
CA SER A 99 -0.45 -0.79 -12.27
C SER A 99 0.34 -1.37 -13.46
N PRO A 100 1.59 -1.89 -13.29
CA PRO A 100 2.33 -2.46 -14.42
C PRO A 100 1.64 -3.68 -15.04
N LEU A 101 0.89 -4.44 -14.25
CA LEU A 101 0.13 -5.61 -14.73
C LEU A 101 -1.08 -5.16 -15.54
N ILE A 102 -1.89 -4.24 -15.01
CA ILE A 102 -3.06 -3.69 -15.71
C ILE A 102 -2.63 -2.99 -17.01
N HIS A 103 -1.60 -2.15 -16.96
CA HIS A 103 -1.11 -1.46 -18.15
C HIS A 103 -0.63 -2.45 -19.23
N ARG A 104 -0.02 -3.59 -18.84
CA ARG A 104 0.40 -4.62 -19.78
C ARG A 104 -0.79 -5.40 -20.37
N LEU A 105 -1.80 -5.70 -19.56
CA LEU A 105 -3.02 -6.38 -20.02
C LEU A 105 -3.80 -5.52 -21.00
N LEU A 106 -4.05 -4.24 -20.66
CA LEU A 106 -4.73 -3.30 -21.54
C LEU A 106 -4.00 -3.13 -22.88
N HIS A 107 -2.67 -2.96 -22.84
CA HIS A 107 -1.89 -2.85 -24.07
C HIS A 107 -1.91 -4.15 -24.88
N ARG A 108 -2.06 -5.32 -24.25
CA ARG A 108 -2.20 -6.59 -24.97
C ARG A 108 -3.56 -6.69 -25.68
N PHE A 109 -4.65 -6.33 -25.01
CA PHE A 109 -6.00 -6.35 -25.60
C PHE A 109 -6.09 -5.42 -26.83
N HIS A 110 -5.63 -4.17 -26.72
CA HIS A 110 -5.63 -3.24 -27.87
C HIS A 110 -4.79 -3.75 -29.06
N LEU A 111 -3.74 -4.54 -28.81
CA LEU A 111 -2.93 -5.13 -29.88
C LEU A 111 -3.59 -6.37 -30.51
N GLU A 112 -4.48 -7.05 -29.79
CA GLU A 112 -5.28 -8.15 -30.30
C GLU A 112 -6.43 -7.60 -31.16
N ASP A 113 -7.10 -6.52 -30.72
CA ASP A 113 -8.16 -5.83 -31.50
C ASP A 113 -7.65 -5.25 -32.83
N MET A 114 -6.41 -4.75 -32.90
CA MET A 114 -5.83 -4.21 -34.14
C MET A 114 -5.36 -5.27 -35.14
N LYS A 115 -5.48 -6.56 -34.82
CA LYS A 115 -5.09 -7.68 -35.71
C LYS A 115 -6.26 -8.34 -36.42
N GLU A 116 -7.49 -8.06 -36.00
CA GLU A 116 -8.72 -8.42 -36.70
C GLU A 116 -9.10 -7.34 -37.73
#